data_AF-A0A183EKG3-F1
#
_entry.id   AF-A0A183EKG3-F1
#
_cell.length_a   1.000
_cell.length_b   1.000
_cell.length_c   1.000
_cell.angle_alpha   90.00
_cell.angle_beta   90.00
_cell.angle_gamma   90.00
#
_symmetry.space_group_name_H-M   'P 1'
#
loop_
_entity.id
_entity.type
_entity.pdbx_description
1 polymer ?
#
loop_
_entity_poly.entity_id
_entity_poly.type
_entity_poly.pdbx_seq_one_letter_code
_entity_poly.pdbx_strand_id
1 'polypeptide(L)'
;MSGLFRNAESNAEYKGLDTDHLVIEHIQVQRAPKVRRRTYRAHGRINPYMSSPCHVEVILSEKEEVVTKPTDDVGKVKKESKKKQRRILARGDY
;
A
#
# COMPACT_ATOMS: atom_id res chain seq x y z
N MET A 1 19.99 -2.87 -2.86
CA MET A 1 18.60 -3.37 -2.94
C MET A 1 18.52 -4.77 -3.53
N SER A 2 19.27 -5.10 -4.59
CA SER A 2 19.24 -6.43 -5.24
C SER A 2 19.38 -7.60 -4.26
N GLY A 3 20.25 -7.52 -3.27
CA GLY A 3 20.42 -8.58 -2.27
C GLY A 3 19.20 -8.84 -1.40
N LEU A 4 18.35 -7.83 -1.15
CA LEU A 4 17.16 -7.99 -0.32
C LEU A 4 16.03 -8.66 -1.10
N PHE A 5 15.86 -8.32 -2.37
CA PHE A 5 14.87 -8.98 -3.24
C PHE A 5 15.24 -10.43 -3.52
N ARG A 6 16.52 -10.73 -3.76
CA ARG A 6 16.97 -12.12 -3.94
C ARG A 6 16.73 -12.99 -2.69
N ASN A 7 16.85 -12.39 -1.51
CA ASN A 7 16.51 -13.07 -0.25
C ASN A 7 14.98 -13.26 -0.14
N ALA A 8 14.19 -12.24 -0.46
CA ALA A 8 12.74 -12.32 -0.45
C ALA A 8 12.20 -13.37 -1.44
N GLU A 9 12.76 -13.45 -2.64
CA GLU A 9 12.49 -14.47 -3.67
C GLU A 9 12.83 -15.87 -3.17
N SER A 10 14.04 -16.08 -2.62
CA SER A 10 14.43 -17.36 -2.04
C SER A 10 13.52 -17.80 -0.87
N ASN A 11 13.05 -16.85 -0.06
CA ASN A 11 12.08 -17.13 1.00
C ASN A 11 10.69 -17.47 0.44
N ALA A 12 10.31 -16.90 -0.71
CA ALA A 12 9.05 -17.20 -1.38
C ALA A 12 9.09 -18.59 -2.02
N GLU A 13 10.17 -18.95 -2.72
CA GLU A 13 10.41 -20.30 -3.24
C GLU A 13 10.36 -21.34 -2.13
N TYR A 14 11.03 -21.08 -1.00
CA TYR A 14 11.01 -21.98 0.15
C TYR A 14 9.61 -22.19 0.73
N LYS A 15 8.76 -21.17 0.67
CA LYS A 15 7.35 -21.25 1.10
C LYS A 15 6.43 -21.85 0.02
N GLY A 16 6.94 -22.12 -1.18
CA GLY A 16 6.18 -22.65 -2.31
C GLY A 16 5.25 -21.63 -2.98
N LEU A 17 5.57 -20.33 -2.86
CA LEU A 17 4.87 -19.28 -3.60
C LEU A 17 5.39 -19.24 -5.06
N ASP A 18 4.52 -18.84 -5.99
CA ASP A 18 4.86 -18.64 -7.40
C ASP A 18 5.66 -17.35 -7.59
N THR A 19 6.96 -17.51 -7.86
CA THR A 19 7.91 -16.41 -8.03
C THR A 19 7.58 -15.50 -9.22
N ASP A 20 6.90 -16.02 -10.25
CA ASP A 20 6.54 -15.24 -11.43
C ASP A 20 5.35 -14.28 -11.15
N HIS A 21 4.54 -14.59 -10.13
CA HIS A 21 3.35 -13.82 -9.75
C HIS A 21 3.52 -13.00 -8.46
N LEU A 22 4.74 -12.91 -7.92
CA LEU A 22 5.03 -12.08 -6.75
C LEU A 22 4.93 -10.59 -7.09
N VAL A 23 4.21 -9.87 -6.25
CA VAL A 23 4.11 -8.41 -6.29
C VAL A 23 4.56 -7.84 -4.95
N ILE A 24 5.13 -6.64 -5.03
CA ILE A 24 5.49 -5.87 -3.85
C ILE A 24 4.21 -5.24 -3.30
N GLU A 25 3.75 -5.72 -2.16
CA GLU A 25 2.60 -5.14 -1.46
C GLU A 25 3.01 -3.91 -0.67
N HIS A 26 4.15 -4.00 0.02
CA HIS A 26 4.60 -2.94 0.91
C HIS A 26 6.13 -2.89 1.00
N ILE A 27 6.65 -1.67 0.98
CA ILE A 27 8.05 -1.37 1.31
C ILE A 27 8.06 -0.26 2.35
N GLN A 28 8.81 -0.49 3.43
CA GLN A 28 9.07 0.52 4.43
C GLN A 28 10.57 0.72 4.60
N VAL A 29 10.97 1.98 4.80
CA VAL A 29 12.35 2.32 5.17
C VAL A 29 12.35 3.18 6.43
N GLN A 30 13.00 2.68 7.47
CA GLN A 30 13.15 3.36 8.75
C GLN A 30 14.60 3.78 8.98
N ARG A 31 14.80 4.85 9.75
CA ARG A 31 16.14 5.27 10.16
C ARG A 31 16.67 4.34 11.24
N ALA A 32 17.88 3.85 11.06
CA ALA A 32 18.58 3.06 12.06
C ALA A 32 19.49 3.94 12.94
N PRO A 33 19.95 3.46 14.11
CA PRO A 33 20.87 4.20 14.97
C PRO A 33 22.14 4.63 14.23
N LYS A 34 22.52 5.91 14.36
CA LYS A 34 23.69 6.46 13.67
C LYS A 34 24.99 5.94 14.28
N VAL A 35 25.90 5.46 13.44
CA VAL A 35 27.26 5.10 13.88
C VAL A 35 28.13 6.35 13.92
N ARG A 36 28.84 6.56 15.05
CA ARG A 36 29.67 7.73 15.27
C ARG A 36 31.13 7.47 14.89
N ARG A 37 31.67 8.34 14.02
CA ARG A 37 33.11 8.49 13.77
C ARG A 37 33.52 9.93 14.03
N ARG A 38 34.84 10.18 14.05
CA ARG A 38 35.42 11.51 14.27
C ARG A 38 36.11 11.99 13.01
N THR A 39 36.02 13.28 12.76
CA THR A 39 36.83 13.97 11.73
C THR A 39 37.64 15.06 12.40
N TYR A 40 38.96 14.97 12.25
CA TYR A 40 39.89 15.99 12.71
C TYR A 40 39.82 17.20 11.77
N ARG A 41 39.78 18.40 12.34
CA ARG A 41 39.70 19.68 11.62
C ARG A 41 40.78 20.63 12.12
N ALA A 42 40.99 21.71 11.39
CA ALA A 42 41.97 22.74 11.74
C ALA A 42 41.78 23.25 13.19
N HIS A 43 42.90 23.69 13.79
CA HIS A 43 42.96 24.20 15.16
C HIS A 43 42.47 23.22 16.24
N GLY A 44 42.70 21.91 16.04
CA GLY A 44 42.38 20.89 17.05
C GLY A 44 40.89 20.60 17.23
N ARG A 45 40.02 21.09 16.33
CA ARG A 45 38.58 20.83 16.39
C ARG A 45 38.27 19.38 16.01
N ILE A 46 37.37 18.75 16.75
CA ILE A 46 36.87 17.39 16.47
C ILE A 46 35.37 17.47 16.18
N ASN A 47 34.99 17.16 14.93
CA ASN A 47 33.59 17.11 14.52
C ASN A 47 33.11 15.67 14.37
N PRO A 48 31.82 15.38 14.62
CA PRO A 48 31.24 14.08 14.38
C PRO A 48 31.06 13.83 12.88
N TYR A 49 31.45 12.64 12.41
CA TYR A 49 31.09 12.10 11.11
C TYR A 49 30.20 10.89 11.32
N MET A 50 28.90 11.07 11.10
CA MET A 50 27.89 10.06 11.40
C MET A 50 27.45 9.35 10.13
N SER A 51 27.37 8.02 10.17
CA SER A 51 26.65 7.29 9.13
C SER A 51 25.14 7.43 9.30
N SER A 52 24.39 7.23 8.22
CA SER A 52 22.92 7.22 8.21
C SER A 52 22.42 5.86 7.74
N PRO A 53 22.50 4.82 8.58
CA PRO A 53 21.98 3.50 8.25
C PRO A 53 20.43 3.48 8.26
N CYS A 54 19.85 2.45 7.66
CA CYS A 54 18.40 2.25 7.61
C CYS A 54 18.01 0.78 7.83
N HIS A 55 16.78 0.57 8.30
CA HIS A 55 16.08 -0.71 8.28
C HIS A 55 15.12 -0.71 7.09
N VAL A 56 15.13 -1.78 6.31
CA VAL A 56 14.30 -1.93 5.12
C VAL A 56 13.43 -3.16 5.33
N GLU A 57 12.13 -2.96 5.28
CA GLU A 57 11.13 -4.03 5.36
C GLU A 57 10.43 -4.14 4.02
N VAL A 58 10.28 -5.36 3.51
CA VAL A 58 9.63 -5.65 2.23
C VAL A 58 8.66 -6.80 2.43
N ILE A 59 7.44 -6.62 1.96
CA ILE A 59 6.37 -7.63 1.96
C ILE A 59 6.02 -7.92 0.50
N LEU A 60 6.13 -9.19 0.14
CA LEU A 60 5.72 -9.71 -1.16
C LEU A 60 4.45 -10.56 -0.97
N SER A 61 3.52 -10.44 -1.90
CA SER A 61 2.32 -11.28 -1.97
C SER A 61 2.07 -11.73 -3.41
N GLU A 62 1.39 -12.85 -3.58
CA GLU A 62 0.93 -13.30 -4.89
C GLU A 62 -0.26 -12.46 -5.35
N LYS A 63 -0.29 -12.14 -6.63
CA LYS A 63 -1.43 -11.45 -7.21
C LYS A 63 -2.58 -12.43 -7.45
N GLU A 64 -3.59 -12.42 -6.59
CA GLU A 64 -4.86 -13.10 -6.90
C GLU A 64 -5.62 -12.33 -8.01
N GLU A 65 -6.19 -13.06 -8.97
CA GLU A 65 -7.16 -12.46 -9.90
C GLU A 65 -8.37 -11.97 -9.11
N VAL A 66 -8.63 -10.66 -9.18
CA VAL A 66 -9.72 -10.03 -8.45
C VAL A 66 -11.06 -10.54 -8.98
N VAL A 67 -11.67 -11.49 -8.27
CA VAL A 67 -13.08 -11.83 -8.48
C VAL A 67 -13.90 -10.68 -7.89
N THR A 68 -14.54 -9.89 -8.75
CA THR A 68 -15.44 -8.81 -8.32
C THR A 68 -16.54 -9.40 -7.45
N LYS A 69 -16.58 -9.02 -6.17
CA LYS A 69 -17.73 -9.31 -5.32
C LYS A 69 -18.96 -8.67 -5.97
N PRO A 70 -20.07 -9.40 -6.15
CA PRO A 70 -21.28 -8.80 -6.68
C PRO A 70 -21.69 -7.68 -5.73
N THR A 71 -21.72 -6.44 -6.23
CA THR A 71 -22.33 -5.34 -5.52
C THR A 71 -23.84 -5.60 -5.53
N ASP A 72 -24.43 -5.78 -4.34
CA ASP A 72 -25.89 -5.76 -4.14
C ASP A 72 -26.45 -4.35 -4.37
N ASP A 73 -26.18 -3.76 -5.54
CA ASP A 73 -26.94 -2.63 -6.06
C ASP A 73 -28.20 -3.17 -6.73
N VAL A 74 -29.02 -3.87 -5.93
CA VAL A 74 -30.46 -3.94 -6.21
C VAL A 74 -30.96 -2.53 -5.98
N GLY A 75 -30.95 -1.73 -7.05
CA GLY A 75 -31.40 -0.35 -7.06
C GLY A 75 -32.70 -0.25 -6.26
N LYS A 76 -32.66 0.47 -5.14
CA LYS A 76 -33.86 0.86 -4.41
C LYS A 76 -34.68 1.69 -5.38
N VAL A 77 -35.65 1.08 -6.06
CA VAL A 77 -36.68 1.79 -6.81
C VAL A 77 -37.31 2.74 -5.80
N LYS A 78 -36.99 4.03 -5.91
CA LYS A 78 -37.58 5.07 -5.07
C LYS A 78 -39.08 5.01 -5.32
N LYS A 79 -39.84 4.39 -4.41
CA LYS A 79 -41.30 4.47 -4.43
C LYS A 79 -41.64 5.94 -4.29
N GLU A 80 -42.04 6.57 -5.39
CA GLU A 80 -42.46 7.96 -5.35
C GLU A 80 -43.63 8.11 -4.38
N SER A 81 -43.56 9.12 -3.52
CA SER A 81 -44.61 9.37 -2.54
C SER A 81 -45.95 9.59 -3.25
N LYS A 82 -47.02 8.95 -2.76
CA LYS A 82 -48.40 9.06 -3.29
C LYS A 82 -48.86 10.52 -3.45
N LYS A 83 -48.30 11.45 -2.67
CA LYS A 83 -48.57 12.88 -2.75
C LYS A 83 -48.01 13.52 -4.03
N LYS A 84 -46.85 13.06 -4.50
CA LYS A 84 -46.23 13.50 -5.76
C LYS A 84 -47.00 12.97 -6.96
N GLN A 85 -47.42 11.70 -6.92
CA GLN A 85 -48.28 11.10 -7.95
C GLN A 85 -49.62 11.83 -8.10
N ARG A 86 -50.29 12.15 -6.98
CA ARG A 86 -51.54 12.93 -7.00
C ARG A 86 -51.36 14.34 -7.56
N ARG A 87 -50.20 14.97 -7.34
CA ARG A 87 -49.91 16.31 -7.87
C ARG A 87 -49.68 16.29 -9.39
N ILE A 88 -49.00 15.26 -9.92
CA ILE A 88 -48.82 15.08 -11.36
C ILE A 88 -50.19 14.84 -12.03
N LEU A 89 -51.01 13.97 -11.44
CA LEU A 89 -52.36 13.67 -11.94
C LEU A 89 -53.30 14.88 -11.92
N ALA A 90 -53.19 15.74 -10.89
CA ALA A 90 -53.94 17.00 -10.82
C ALA A 90 -53.44 18.09 -11.78
N ARG A 91 -52.21 17.95 -12.32
CA ARG A 91 -51.64 18.90 -13.27
C ARG A 91 -51.97 18.54 -14.72
N GLY A 92 -52.50 17.33 -14.98
CA GLY A 92 -52.91 16.87 -16.31
C GLY A 92 -51.76 16.43 -17.21
N ASP A 93 -50.53 16.38 -16.69
CA ASP A 93 -49.35 15.94 -17.43
C ASP A 93 -49.28 14.40 -17.41
N TYR A 94 -49.73 13.77 -18.50
CA TYR A 94 -49.46 12.36 -18.85
C TYR A 94 -48.69 12.30 -20.16
#